data_AF-A0A9Q4IWV6-F1
#
_entry.id   AF-A0A9Q4IWV6-F1
#
_cell.length_a   1.000
_cell.length_b   1.000
_cell.length_c   1.000
_cell.angle_alpha   90.00
_cell.angle_beta   90.00
_cell.angle_gamma   90.00
#
_symmetry.space_group_name_H-M   'P 1'
#
loop_
_entity.id
_entity.type
_entity.pdbx_description
1 polymer ?
#
loop_
_entity_poly.entity_id
_entity_poly.type
_entity_poly.pdbx_seq_one_letter_code
_entity_poly.pdbx_strand_id
1 'polypeptide(L)'
;MAKVQIKFDSITPFGGIFSIMEQFDALLSDVIDSTLGLRSRTYGYQYSEIIRSLMCVFFCGGSCIEDISTHLMPHLSLHPKLKTCSADTILRAIKELTTDNITYSSPDSGKSYDFNTADTM
;
A
#
# COMPACT_ATOMS: atom_id res chain seq x y z
N MET A 1 14.51 27.48 -33.39
CA MET A 1 14.62 28.05 -32.02
C MET A 1 13.73 27.22 -31.12
N ALA A 2 14.28 26.56 -30.10
CA ALA A 2 13.49 25.77 -29.16
C ALA A 2 12.76 26.69 -28.18
N LYS A 3 11.44 26.53 -28.04
CA LYS A 3 10.62 27.29 -27.10
C LYS A 3 10.77 26.67 -25.71
N VAL A 4 11.61 27.25 -24.87
CA VAL A 4 11.75 26.84 -23.47
C VAL A 4 10.57 27.40 -22.68
N GLN A 5 9.72 26.52 -22.14
CA GLN A 5 8.69 26.89 -21.17
C GLN A 5 9.20 26.57 -19.76
N ILE A 6 9.19 27.57 -18.88
CA ILE A 6 9.49 27.39 -17.45
C ILE A 6 8.17 27.04 -16.77
N LYS A 7 8.07 25.83 -16.23
CA LYS A 7 6.92 25.37 -15.43
C LYS A 7 7.33 25.40 -13.97
N PHE A 8 6.54 26.08 -13.13
CA PHE A 8 6.80 26.24 -11.69
C PHE A 8 6.18 25.13 -10.83
N ASP A 9 5.64 24.09 -11.45
CA ASP A 9 5.13 22.94 -10.70
C ASP A 9 6.26 22.29 -9.92
N SER A 10 5.99 21.95 -8.66
CA SER A 10 6.89 21.18 -7.82
C SER A 10 7.16 19.82 -8.48
N ILE A 11 8.36 19.67 -9.05
CA ILE A 11 8.77 18.42 -9.67
C ILE A 11 9.01 17.41 -8.54
N THR A 12 8.21 16.36 -8.50
CA THR A 12 8.49 15.21 -7.62
C THR A 12 9.67 14.42 -8.21
N PRO A 13 10.59 13.90 -7.38
CA PRO A 13 11.67 13.05 -7.88
C PRO A 13 11.16 11.74 -8.50
N PHE A 14 9.91 11.35 -8.23
CA PHE A 14 9.33 10.05 -8.59
C PHE A 14 8.54 10.07 -9.91
N GLY A 15 9.16 10.52 -11.00
CA GLY A 15 8.83 10.10 -12.38
C GLY A 15 7.36 10.14 -12.85
N GLY A 16 6.49 10.99 -12.28
CA GLY A 16 5.07 11.03 -12.64
C GLY A 16 4.16 10.14 -11.78
N ILE A 17 4.61 9.76 -10.57
CA ILE A 17 3.87 8.92 -9.61
C ILE A 17 2.41 9.35 -9.43
N PHE A 18 2.10 10.65 -9.46
CA PHE A 18 0.73 11.14 -9.34
C PHE A 18 -0.17 10.68 -10.49
N SER A 19 0.31 10.70 -11.72
CA SER A 19 -0.47 10.19 -12.86
C SER A 19 -0.75 8.70 -12.72
N ILE A 20 0.22 7.93 -12.20
CA ILE A 20 0.02 6.49 -11.93
C ILE A 20 -1.00 6.28 -10.81
N MET A 21 -0.94 7.08 -9.74
CA MET A 21 -1.89 6.98 -8.62
C MET A 21 -3.30 7.42 -8.99
N GLU A 22 -3.46 8.39 -9.89
CA GLU A 22 -4.76 8.76 -10.45
C GLU A 22 -5.37 7.60 -11.25
N GLN A 23 -4.56 6.90 -12.05
CA GLN A 23 -5.00 5.71 -12.78
C GLN A 23 -5.32 4.54 -11.84
N PHE A 24 -4.52 4.35 -10.77
CA PHE A 24 -4.82 3.38 -9.73
C PHE A 24 -6.20 3.66 -9.12
N ASP A 25 -6.47 4.90 -8.75
CA ASP A 25 -7.74 5.28 -8.15
C ASP A 25 -8.93 5.04 -9.08
N ALA A 26 -8.78 5.42 -10.35
CA ALA A 26 -9.84 5.28 -11.33
C ALA A 26 -10.19 3.82 -11.67
N LEU A 27 -9.22 2.90 -11.54
CA LEU A 27 -9.36 1.52 -12.02
C LEU A 27 -9.50 0.49 -10.90
N LEU A 28 -8.83 0.69 -9.76
CA LEU A 28 -8.65 -0.34 -8.74
C LEU A 28 -9.31 -0.01 -7.41
N SER A 29 -9.44 1.27 -7.03
CA SER A 29 -9.92 1.62 -5.69
C SER A 29 -11.32 1.05 -5.39
N ASP A 30 -12.26 1.19 -6.31
CA ASP A 30 -13.62 0.65 -6.15
C ASP A 30 -13.64 -0.89 -6.11
N VAL A 31 -12.81 -1.56 -6.92
CA VAL A 31 -12.72 -3.02 -6.94
C VAL A 31 -12.18 -3.54 -5.62
N ILE A 32 -11.13 -2.90 -5.09
CA ILE A 32 -10.53 -3.27 -3.82
C ILE A 32 -11.53 -3.10 -2.67
N ASP A 33 -12.15 -1.92 -2.56
CA ASP A 33 -13.04 -1.61 -1.43
C ASP A 33 -14.35 -2.41 -1.51
N SER A 34 -14.85 -2.72 -2.70
CA SER A 34 -16.03 -3.59 -2.85
C SER A 34 -15.72 -5.06 -2.54
N THR A 35 -14.50 -5.53 -2.81
CA THR A 35 -14.10 -6.92 -2.55
C THR A 35 -13.76 -7.15 -1.08
N LEU A 36 -12.98 -6.25 -0.48
CA LEU A 36 -12.51 -6.36 0.91
C LEU A 36 -13.52 -5.77 1.91
N GLY A 37 -14.48 -5.00 1.42
CA GLY A 37 -15.43 -4.28 2.24
C GLY A 37 -14.83 -3.04 2.90
N LEU A 38 -15.63 -2.42 3.77
CA LEU A 38 -15.28 -1.18 4.43
C LEU A 38 -14.36 -1.45 5.64
N ARG A 39 -13.16 -0.86 5.65
CA ARG A 39 -12.21 -1.00 6.75
C ARG A 39 -12.53 -0.08 7.92
N SER A 40 -12.76 1.22 7.64
CA SER A 40 -13.11 2.22 8.66
C SER A 40 -14.43 2.90 8.32
N ARG A 41 -15.33 3.00 9.29
CA ARG A 41 -16.66 3.63 9.11
C ARG A 41 -16.66 5.14 9.31
N THR A 42 -15.64 5.69 9.97
CA THR A 42 -15.65 7.08 10.43
C THR A 42 -14.35 7.80 10.09
N TYR A 43 -13.30 7.57 10.87
CA TYR A 43 -11.98 8.17 10.68
C TYR A 43 -10.98 7.06 10.43
N GLY A 44 -10.28 7.13 9.31
CA GLY A 44 -9.27 6.16 8.94
C GLY A 44 -9.13 6.02 7.44
N TYR A 45 -8.37 5.00 7.05
CA TYR A 45 -8.10 4.68 5.66
C TYR A 45 -8.90 3.44 5.24
N GLN A 46 -9.45 3.47 4.02
CA GLN A 46 -9.99 2.27 3.36
C GLN A 46 -8.86 1.38 2.83
N TYR A 47 -9.20 0.15 2.45
CA TYR A 47 -8.20 -0.79 1.95
C TYR A 47 -7.55 -0.29 0.65
N SER A 48 -8.32 0.34 -0.24
CA SER A 48 -7.80 0.98 -1.47
C SER A 48 -6.72 2.03 -1.16
N GLU A 49 -6.99 2.94 -0.23
CA GLU A 49 -6.05 3.99 0.18
C GLU A 49 -4.76 3.41 0.78
N ILE A 50 -4.87 2.31 1.53
CA ILE A 50 -3.72 1.64 2.16
C ILE A 50 -2.90 0.86 1.14
N ILE A 51 -3.55 0.10 0.26
CA ILE A 51 -2.86 -0.65 -0.80
C ILE A 51 -2.19 0.32 -1.77
N ARG A 52 -2.85 1.42 -2.13
CA ARG A 52 -2.24 2.49 -2.93
C ARG A 52 -1.00 3.08 -2.27
N SER A 53 -1.05 3.31 -0.96
CA SER A 53 0.09 3.79 -0.17
C SER A 53 1.26 2.79 -0.23
N LEU A 54 0.97 1.50 -0.08
CA LEU A 54 1.96 0.43 -0.25
C LEU A 54 2.54 0.39 -1.68
N MET A 55 1.70 0.54 -2.71
CA MET A 55 2.15 0.57 -4.11
C MET A 55 3.05 1.77 -4.41
N CYS A 56 2.83 2.91 -3.77
CA CYS A 56 3.73 4.06 -3.88
C CYS A 56 5.17 3.71 -3.47
N VAL A 57 5.36 2.89 -2.42
CA VAL A 57 6.70 2.45 -2.00
C VAL A 57 7.38 1.71 -3.15
N PHE A 58 6.71 0.71 -3.72
CA PHE A 58 7.29 -0.10 -4.80
C PHE A 58 7.52 0.71 -6.08
N PHE A 59 6.59 1.54 -6.51
CA PHE A 59 6.73 2.34 -7.73
C PHE A 59 7.78 3.46 -7.63
N CYS A 60 8.05 3.94 -6.41
CA CYS A 60 9.14 4.87 -6.15
C CYS A 60 10.49 4.17 -5.94
N GLY A 61 10.56 2.84 -6.07
CA GLY A 61 11.78 2.05 -5.93
C GLY A 61 12.20 1.77 -4.48
N GLY A 62 11.30 1.94 -3.52
CA GLY A 62 11.52 1.59 -2.12
C GLY A 62 11.50 0.07 -1.92
N SER A 63 12.29 -0.41 -0.96
CA SER A 63 12.35 -1.82 -0.57
C SER A 63 11.73 -2.07 0.80
N CYS A 64 11.50 -1.02 1.58
CA CYS A 64 11.03 -1.10 2.95
C CYS A 64 9.75 -0.29 3.11
N ILE A 65 8.74 -0.84 3.77
CA ILE A 65 7.46 -0.12 4.01
C ILE A 65 7.70 1.19 4.78
N GLU A 66 8.72 1.23 5.64
CA GLU A 66 9.15 2.42 6.39
C GLU A 66 9.54 3.60 5.49
N ASP A 67 10.00 3.33 4.25
CA ASP A 67 10.35 4.36 3.26
C ASP A 67 9.18 5.30 2.98
N ILE A 68 7.94 4.82 3.18
CA ILE A 68 6.75 5.64 3.01
C ILE A 68 6.77 6.86 3.91
N SER A 69 7.14 6.68 5.19
CA SER A 69 7.11 7.73 6.20
C SER A 69 8.35 8.61 6.14
N THR A 70 9.51 8.05 5.79
CA THR A 70 10.81 8.73 5.85
C THR A 70 11.17 9.47 4.57
N HIS A 71 10.88 8.88 3.41
CA HIS A 71 11.38 9.36 2.12
C HIS A 71 10.28 9.79 1.16
N LEU A 72 9.11 9.16 1.20
CA LEU A 72 8.05 9.41 0.22
C LEU A 72 7.01 10.42 0.69
N MET A 73 6.57 10.36 1.96
CA MET A 73 5.46 11.16 2.47
C MET A 73 5.58 12.67 2.19
N PRO A 74 6.76 13.33 2.35
CA PRO A 74 6.89 14.75 2.02
C PRO A 74 6.60 15.07 0.55
N HIS A 75 6.95 14.14 -0.35
CA HIS A 75 6.71 14.30 -1.78
C HIS A 75 5.30 13.90 -2.18
N LEU A 76 4.76 12.81 -1.65
CA LEU A 76 3.40 12.35 -1.95
C LEU A 76 2.32 13.32 -1.46
N SER A 77 2.60 14.03 -0.36
CA SER A 77 1.70 15.05 0.20
C SER A 77 1.54 16.28 -0.70
N LEU A 78 2.33 16.42 -1.76
CA LEU A 78 2.15 17.48 -2.76
C LEU A 78 0.88 17.28 -3.60
N HIS A 79 0.31 16.07 -3.63
CA HIS A 79 -0.93 15.80 -4.35
C HIS A 79 -2.15 15.83 -3.41
N PRO A 80 -3.10 16.77 -3.59
CA PRO A 80 -4.13 17.07 -2.60
C PRO A 80 -5.13 15.93 -2.36
N LYS A 81 -5.29 15.00 -3.30
CA LYS A 81 -6.19 13.85 -3.18
C LYS A 81 -5.49 12.57 -2.72
N LEU A 82 -4.15 12.56 -2.70
CA LEU A 82 -3.38 11.36 -2.37
C LEU A 82 -3.19 11.24 -0.86
N LYS A 83 -4.15 10.60 -0.20
CA LYS A 83 -3.99 10.23 1.20
C LYS A 83 -3.00 9.06 1.30
N THR A 84 -1.87 9.33 1.94
CA THR A 84 -0.80 8.36 2.17
C THR A 84 -0.80 7.97 3.65
N CYS A 85 -0.94 6.69 3.95
CA CYS A 85 -0.93 6.21 5.34
C CYS A 85 0.50 5.89 5.82
N SER A 86 0.67 5.74 7.14
CA SER A 86 1.96 5.39 7.73
C SER A 86 2.29 3.90 7.51
N ALA A 87 3.58 3.57 7.64
CA ALA A 87 4.05 2.18 7.64
C ALA A 87 3.26 1.29 8.63
N ASP A 88 3.02 1.76 9.85
CA ASP A 88 2.23 1.01 10.85
C ASP A 88 0.80 0.72 10.40
N THR A 89 0.19 1.65 9.67
CA THR A 89 -1.17 1.47 9.16
C THR A 89 -1.19 0.40 8.07
N ILE A 90 -0.19 0.41 7.19
CA ILE A 90 -0.01 -0.60 6.14
C ILE A 90 0.19 -1.98 6.79
N LEU A 91 1.14 -2.11 7.72
CA LEU A 91 1.43 -3.38 8.38
C LEU A 91 0.22 -3.94 9.14
N ARG A 92 -0.57 -3.07 9.77
CA ARG A 92 -1.81 -3.47 10.45
C ARG A 92 -2.85 -3.99 9.46
N ALA A 93 -3.03 -3.31 8.32
CA ALA A 93 -3.97 -3.77 7.30
C ALA A 93 -3.53 -5.10 6.67
N ILE A 94 -2.23 -5.29 6.41
CA ILE A 94 -1.70 -6.59 5.94
C ILE A 94 -2.05 -7.68 6.94
N LYS A 95 -1.82 -7.43 8.24
CA LYS A 95 -2.16 -8.37 9.32
C LYS A 95 -3.67 -8.62 9.46
N GLU A 96 -4.52 -7.64 9.19
CA GLU A 96 -5.97 -7.82 9.15
C GLU A 96 -6.41 -8.74 8.00
N LEU A 97 -5.66 -8.75 6.90
CA LEU A 97 -5.95 -9.54 5.70
C LEU A 97 -5.28 -10.92 5.70
N THR A 98 -4.41 -11.23 6.68
CA THR A 98 -3.81 -12.57 6.78
C THR A 98 -4.84 -13.60 7.21
N THR A 99 -4.72 -14.81 6.68
CA THR A 99 -5.45 -15.99 7.19
C THR A 99 -4.62 -16.67 8.28
N ASP A 100 -5.27 -17.19 9.30
CA ASP A 100 -4.60 -17.95 10.35
C ASP A 100 -3.95 -19.22 9.79
N ASN A 101 -2.77 -19.55 10.33
CA ASN A 101 -2.10 -20.80 10.03
C ASN A 101 -2.84 -21.98 10.66
N ILE A 102 -2.74 -23.16 10.03
CA ILE A 102 -3.10 -24.42 10.68
C ILE A 102 -1.86 -24.98 11.35
N THR A 103 -1.98 -25.25 12.66
CA THR A 103 -0.92 -25.88 13.44
C THR A 103 -1.12 -27.39 13.47
N TYR A 104 -0.11 -28.15 13.06
CA TYR A 104 -0.04 -29.60 13.25
C TYR A 104 1.00 -29.95 14.31
N SER A 105 0.62 -30.76 15.29
CA SER A 105 1.54 -31.28 16.30
C SER A 105 1.92 -32.72 15.99
N SER A 106 3.21 -33.01 15.90
CA SER A 106 3.75 -34.36 15.74
C SER A 106 3.54 -35.16 17.03
N PRO A 107 2.81 -36.29 17.01
CA PRO A 107 2.58 -37.11 18.20
C PRO A 107 3.87 -37.67 18.80
N ASP A 108 4.82 -38.04 17.92
CA ASP A 108 6.05 -38.72 18.32
C ASP A 108 7.12 -37.78 18.88
N SER A 109 7.18 -36.54 18.38
CA SER A 109 8.22 -35.58 18.75
C SER A 109 7.73 -34.42 19.62
N GLY A 110 6.40 -34.24 19.75
CA GLY A 110 5.78 -33.13 20.47
C GLY A 110 5.99 -31.75 19.81
N LYS A 111 6.57 -31.69 18.61
CA LYS A 111 6.83 -30.44 17.88
C LYS A 111 5.59 -29.98 17.13
N SER A 112 5.34 -28.67 17.14
CA SER A 112 4.27 -28.03 16.38
C SER A 112 4.82 -27.33 15.14
N TYR A 113 4.08 -27.42 14.06
CA TYR A 113 4.42 -26.87 12.74
C TYR A 113 3.23 -26.09 12.21
N ASP A 114 3.45 -24.83 11.85
CA ASP A 114 2.43 -23.94 11.29
C ASP A 114 2.49 -23.97 9.76
N PHE A 115 1.34 -24.18 9.14
CA PHE A 115 1.18 -24.17 7.69
C PHE A 115 0.24 -23.05 7.29
N ASN A 116 0.67 -22.24 6.32
CA ASN A 116 -0.16 -21.19 5.75
C ASN A 116 -1.24 -21.81 4.85
N THR A 117 -2.49 -21.46 5.11
CA THR A 117 -3.66 -21.96 4.37
C THR A 117 -4.04 -21.13 3.16
N ALA A 118 -3.48 -19.91 3.04
CA ALA A 118 -3.70 -19.04 1.89
C ALA A 118 -2.99 -19.56 0.62
N ASP A 119 -1.99 -20.43 0.79
CA ASP A 119 -1.29 -21.07 -0.31
C ASP A 119 -2.02 -22.36 -0.69
N THR A 120 -2.96 -22.26 -1.64
CA THR A 120 -3.53 -23.44 -2.29
C THR A 120 -2.52 -23.95 -3.32
N MET A 121 -1.66 -24.88 -2.92
CA MET A 121 -0.79 -25.62 -3.85
C MET A 121 -1.59 -26.31 -4.96
#